data_AF-A0A2X3J498-F1
#
_entry.id   AF-A0A2X3J498-F1
#
_cell.length_a   1.000
_cell.length_b   1.000
_cell.length_c   1.000
_cell.angle_alpha   90.00
_cell.angle_beta   90.00
_cell.angle_gamma   90.00
#
_symmetry.space_group_name_H-M   'P 1'
#
loop_
_entity.id
_entity.type
_entity.pdbx_description
1 polymer ?
#
loop_
_entity_poly.entity_id
_entity_poly.type
_entity_poly.pdbx_seq_one_letter_code
_entity_poly.pdbx_strand_id
1 'polypeptide(L)'
;MCPEATGITLSVHPGILFFCWDSIIDKKVYETALTIPKPVLEKMLRPSEFPGYRGRTVYYDRVQIGLAPEGKVAVWLQGSGSEPNYRVTPSVLKTVSGDKLDICKGVTRFSNGYEYGKDTEDFIKDKKYPYGRW
;
A
#
# COMPACT_ATOMS: atom_id res chain seq x y z
N MET A 1 17.97 -9.64 11.14
CA MET A 1 17.77 -8.34 11.82
C MET A 1 17.20 -7.40 10.78
N CYS A 2 15.87 -7.38 10.63
CA CYS A 2 15.20 -6.46 9.71
C CYS A 2 15.01 -5.14 10.45
N PRO A 3 15.62 -4.03 10.00
CA PRO A 3 15.37 -2.74 10.62
C PRO A 3 13.90 -2.38 10.39
N GLU A 4 13.28 -1.97 11.49
CA GLU A 4 11.91 -1.52 11.69
C GLU A 4 11.22 -1.02 10.42
N ALA A 5 10.20 -1.77 9.98
CA ALA A 5 9.23 -1.28 9.01
C ALA A 5 8.44 -0.13 9.65
N THR A 6 8.51 1.02 9.02
CA THR A 6 7.73 2.24 9.27
C THR A 6 6.30 1.88 9.66
N GLY A 7 5.88 2.32 10.85
CA GLY A 7 4.58 1.97 11.42
C GLY A 7 3.43 2.45 10.55
N ILE A 8 2.78 1.51 9.87
CA ILE A 8 1.49 1.75 9.20
C ILE A 8 0.42 1.77 10.31
N THR A 9 -0.07 2.96 10.67
CA THR A 9 -1.26 3.07 11.52
C THR A 9 -2.49 2.76 10.66
N LEU A 10 -2.92 1.49 10.65
CA LEU A 10 -4.14 1.05 9.98
C LEU A 10 -5.34 1.28 10.90
N SER A 11 -6.13 2.32 10.63
CA SER A 11 -7.51 2.39 11.15
C SER A 11 -8.42 1.72 10.12
N VAL A 12 -8.76 0.46 10.37
CA VAL A 12 -9.60 -0.34 9.46
C VAL A 12 -11.07 -0.13 9.85
N HIS A 13 -11.72 0.84 9.23
CA HIS A 13 -13.18 0.89 9.20
C HIS A 13 -13.66 0.01 8.03
N PRO A 14 -14.76 -0.75 8.11
CA PRO A 14 -15.13 -1.72 7.07
C PRO A 14 -15.16 -1.09 5.66
N GLY A 15 -14.22 -1.49 4.82
CA GLY A 15 -14.09 -1.01 3.44
C GLY A 15 -13.34 0.31 3.24
N ILE A 16 -12.88 1.01 4.29
CA ILE A 16 -12.04 2.22 4.17
C ILE A 16 -10.68 1.94 4.80
N LEU A 17 -9.62 2.11 4.02
CA LEU A 17 -8.25 2.04 4.50
C LEU A 17 -7.63 3.42 4.40
N PHE A 18 -7.04 3.84 5.50
CA PHE A 18 -6.27 5.06 5.61
C PHE A 18 -4.86 4.71 6.09
N PHE A 19 -3.83 5.22 5.41
CA PHE A 19 -2.45 5.00 5.83
C PHE A 19 -1.52 6.13 5.38
N CYS A 20 -0.48 6.34 6.18
CA CYS A 20 0.65 7.21 5.90
C CYS A 20 1.82 6.37 5.40
N TRP A 21 2.57 6.86 4.42
CA TRP A 21 3.78 6.20 3.95
C TRP A 21 4.81 7.19 3.43
N ASP A 22 6.08 6.88 3.64
CA ASP A 22 7.19 7.71 3.20
C ASP A 22 7.76 7.16 1.87
N SER A 23 7.76 7.99 0.84
CA SER A 23 8.46 7.68 -0.41
C SER A 23 9.92 8.06 -0.25
N ILE A 24 10.77 7.02 -0.20
CA ILE A 24 12.21 7.23 -0.14
C ILE A 24 12.67 8.02 -1.36
N ILE A 25 12.19 7.66 -2.54
CA ILE A 25 12.58 8.25 -3.83
C ILE A 25 12.15 9.70 -3.96
N ASP A 26 10.90 10.01 -3.61
CA ASP A 26 10.40 11.39 -3.69
C ASP A 26 10.85 12.26 -2.52
N LYS A 27 11.41 11.64 -1.46
CA LYS A 27 11.77 12.29 -0.19
C LYS A 27 10.57 13.01 0.42
N LYS A 28 9.38 12.40 0.31
CA LYS A 28 8.09 12.99 0.72
C LYS A 28 7.23 11.98 1.45
N VAL A 29 6.45 12.50 2.38
CA VAL A 29 5.37 11.77 3.04
C VAL A 29 4.13 11.84 2.17
N TYR A 30 3.48 10.69 2.02
CA TYR A 30 2.18 10.57 1.38
C TYR A 30 1.15 10.09 2.39
N GLU A 31 -0.04 10.62 2.22
CA GLU A 31 -1.26 10.19 2.90
C GLU A 31 -2.19 9.60 1.85
N THR A 32 -2.60 8.36 2.05
CA THR A 32 -3.51 7.67 1.13
C THR A 32 -4.77 7.24 1.85
N ALA A 33 -5.91 7.68 1.31
CA ALA A 33 -7.23 7.18 1.65
C ALA A 33 -7.77 6.35 0.48
N LEU A 34 -8.14 5.11 0.74
CA LEU A 34 -8.77 4.24 -0.23
C LEU A 34 -10.06 3.61 0.30
N THR A 35 -11.00 3.38 -0.61
CA THR A 35 -12.25 2.69 -0.30
C THR A 35 -12.36 1.45 -1.17
N ILE A 36 -12.43 0.30 -0.53
CA ILE A 36 -12.68 -1.00 -1.16
C ILE A 36 -14.13 -0.99 -1.66
N PRO A 37 -14.36 -1.27 -2.96
CA PRO A 37 -15.70 -1.28 -3.52
C PRO A 37 -16.52 -2.45 -2.94
N LYS A 38 -17.84 -2.27 -2.82
CA LYS A 38 -18.74 -3.31 -2.27
C LYS A 38 -18.57 -4.70 -2.89
N PRO A 39 -18.43 -4.87 -4.23
CA PRO A 39 -18.22 -6.19 -4.82
C PRO A 39 -16.96 -6.92 -4.31
N VAL A 40 -15.90 -6.17 -4.02
CA VAL A 40 -14.67 -6.74 -3.47
C VAL A 40 -14.87 -7.10 -2.00
N LEU A 41 -15.55 -6.26 -1.24
CA LEU A 41 -15.90 -6.58 0.16
C LEU A 41 -16.79 -7.84 0.24
N GLU A 42 -17.79 -7.96 -0.63
CA GLU A 42 -18.62 -9.17 -0.74
C GLU A 42 -17.79 -10.40 -1.10
N LYS A 43 -16.80 -10.26 -2.00
CA LYS A 43 -15.87 -11.35 -2.31
C LYS A 43 -15.03 -11.76 -1.09
N MET A 44 -14.57 -10.80 -0.28
CA MET A 44 -13.83 -11.08 0.96
C MET A 44 -14.67 -11.81 2.01
N LEU A 45 -15.99 -11.56 2.04
CA LEU A 45 -16.93 -12.20 2.96
C LEU A 45 -17.37 -13.60 2.50
N ARG A 46 -17.11 -13.97 1.23
CA ARG A 46 -17.43 -15.30 0.71
C ARG A 46 -16.25 -16.25 0.88
N PRO A 47 -16.50 -17.53 1.18
CA PRO A 47 -15.48 -18.56 1.05
C PRO A 47 -14.83 -18.53 -0.33
N SER A 48 -13.52 -18.68 -0.37
CA SER A 48 -12.80 -18.88 -1.63
C SER A 48 -13.26 -20.17 -2.31
N GLU A 49 -13.32 -20.11 -3.63
CA GLU A 49 -13.58 -21.28 -4.49
C GLU A 49 -12.43 -22.29 -4.42
N PHE A 50 -11.23 -21.84 -4.03
CA PHE A 50 -10.04 -22.68 -3.88
C PHE A 50 -9.86 -23.07 -2.41
N PRO A 51 -10.13 -24.34 -2.06
CA PRO A 51 -10.01 -24.78 -0.67
C PRO A 51 -8.57 -24.66 -0.19
N GLY A 52 -8.41 -24.28 1.07
CA GLY A 52 -7.11 -24.24 1.71
C GLY A 52 -6.54 -25.63 1.93
N TYR A 53 -5.32 -25.68 2.47
CA TYR A 53 -4.66 -26.93 2.82
C TYR A 53 -5.57 -27.83 3.65
N ARG A 54 -5.74 -29.10 3.22
CA ARG A 54 -6.65 -30.11 3.78
C ARG A 54 -8.14 -29.74 3.76
N GLY A 55 -8.61 -29.02 2.74
CA GLY A 55 -10.04 -28.77 2.54
C GLY A 55 -10.63 -27.73 3.48
N ARG A 56 -9.79 -26.91 4.13
CA ARG A 56 -10.26 -25.86 5.02
C ARG A 56 -10.92 -24.75 4.22
N THR A 57 -12.06 -24.28 4.71
CA THR A 57 -12.66 -23.04 4.24
C THR A 57 -11.69 -21.90 4.50
N VAL A 58 -11.35 -21.17 3.45
CA VAL A 58 -10.45 -20.02 3.47
C VAL A 58 -11.16 -18.86 2.80
N TYR A 59 -10.83 -17.65 3.21
CA TYR A 59 -11.42 -16.42 2.72
C TYR A 59 -10.34 -15.56 2.06
N TYR A 60 -10.75 -14.59 1.27
CA TYR A 60 -9.85 -13.58 0.74
C TYR A 60 -9.56 -12.54 1.82
N ASP A 61 -8.71 -12.89 2.78
CA ASP A 61 -8.44 -12.11 3.99
C ASP A 61 -7.21 -11.19 3.88
N ARG A 62 -6.49 -11.24 2.76
CA ARG A 62 -5.24 -10.49 2.55
C ARG A 62 -5.35 -9.51 1.40
N VAL A 63 -5.06 -8.25 1.70
CA VAL A 63 -4.94 -7.17 0.74
C VAL A 63 -3.47 -6.82 0.57
N GLN A 64 -3.01 -6.78 -0.67
CA GLN A 64 -1.66 -6.35 -1.03
C GLN A 64 -1.74 -4.94 -1.60
N ILE A 65 -0.88 -4.05 -1.11
CA ILE A 65 -0.83 -2.65 -1.53
C ILE A 65 0.57 -2.38 -2.10
N GLY A 66 0.61 -1.98 -3.36
CA GLY A 66 1.81 -1.51 -4.03
C GLY A 66 1.87 0.00 -3.96
N LEU A 67 3.00 0.51 -3.48
CA LEU A 67 3.28 1.94 -3.37
C LEU A 67 4.42 2.25 -4.32
N ALA A 68 4.29 3.31 -5.11
CA ALA A 68 5.38 3.80 -5.92
C ALA A 68 5.47 5.33 -5.89
N PRO A 69 6.64 5.86 -6.27
CA PRO A 69 6.87 7.30 -6.35
C PRO A 69 5.79 8.03 -7.16
N GLU A 70 5.71 9.34 -6.94
CA GLU A 70 4.64 10.23 -7.42
C GLU A 70 3.27 9.94 -6.77
N GLY A 71 3.24 9.25 -5.63
CA GLY A 71 2.00 8.96 -4.90
C GLY A 71 1.12 7.88 -5.55
N LYS A 72 1.69 7.05 -6.43
CA LYS A 72 0.98 6.00 -7.17
C LYS A 72 0.70 4.81 -6.25
N VAL A 73 -0.56 4.38 -6.23
CA VAL A 73 -1.00 3.27 -5.39
C VAL A 73 -1.76 2.24 -6.20
N ALA A 74 -1.46 0.98 -5.93
CA ALA A 74 -2.07 -0.18 -6.53
C ALA A 74 -2.57 -1.13 -5.45
N VAL A 75 -3.74 -1.73 -5.64
CA VAL A 75 -4.34 -2.62 -4.65
C VAL A 75 -4.68 -3.95 -5.31
N TRP A 76 -4.35 -5.03 -4.63
CA TRP A 76 -4.72 -6.38 -5.03
C TRP A 76 -5.34 -7.13 -3.86
N LEU A 77 -6.27 -8.01 -4.18
CA LEU A 77 -6.76 -9.02 -3.25
C LEU A 77 -5.98 -10.31 -3.51
N GLN A 78 -5.37 -10.85 -2.46
CA GLN A 78 -4.59 -12.08 -2.60
C GLN A 78 -5.53 -13.26 -2.86
N GLY A 79 -5.24 -14.05 -3.90
CA GLY A 79 -5.96 -15.29 -4.17
C GLY A 79 -5.63 -16.38 -3.15
N SER A 80 -6.50 -17.37 -3.03
CA SER A 80 -6.26 -18.54 -2.19
C SER A 80 -5.54 -19.66 -2.94
N GLY A 81 -4.56 -20.30 -2.30
CA GLY A 81 -3.87 -21.47 -2.88
C GLY A 81 -3.15 -21.13 -4.20
N SER A 82 -3.61 -21.74 -5.30
CA SER A 82 -3.08 -21.52 -6.65
C SER A 82 -3.77 -20.40 -7.43
N GLU A 83 -4.74 -19.72 -6.80
CA GLU A 83 -5.49 -18.63 -7.42
C GLU A 83 -4.61 -17.39 -7.56
N PRO A 84 -4.60 -16.72 -8.73
CA PRO A 84 -3.84 -15.49 -8.92
C PRO A 84 -4.43 -14.33 -8.10
N ASN A 85 -3.61 -13.30 -7.85
CA ASN A 85 -4.08 -12.11 -7.18
C ASN A 85 -4.98 -11.27 -8.09
N TYR A 86 -6.05 -10.73 -7.53
CA TYR A 86 -7.03 -9.93 -8.25
C TYR A 86 -6.68 -8.46 -8.13
N ARG A 87 -6.54 -7.77 -9.27
CA ARG A 87 -6.42 -6.31 -9.25
C ARG A 87 -7.72 -5.69 -8.75
N VAL A 88 -7.62 -4.86 -7.72
CA VAL A 88 -8.75 -4.11 -7.17
C VAL A 88 -8.65 -2.68 -7.66
N THR A 89 -9.74 -2.16 -8.23
CA THR A 89 -9.92 -0.74 -8.49
C THR A 89 -10.72 -0.14 -7.34
N PRO A 90 -10.09 0.67 -6.46
CA PRO A 90 -10.80 1.30 -5.36
C PRO A 90 -11.89 2.25 -5.87
N SER A 91 -13.01 2.35 -5.15
CA SER A 91 -14.06 3.34 -5.45
C SER A 91 -13.57 4.76 -5.19
N VAL A 92 -12.75 4.91 -4.14
CA VAL A 92 -12.05 6.14 -3.81
C VAL A 92 -10.58 5.78 -3.72
N LEU A 93 -9.74 6.53 -4.41
CA LEU A 93 -8.29 6.49 -4.23
C LEU A 93 -7.78 7.91 -4.24
N LYS A 94 -7.43 8.41 -3.07
CA LYS A 94 -6.89 9.75 -2.90
C LYS A 94 -5.55 9.65 -2.22
N THR A 95 -4.51 10.14 -2.88
CA THR A 95 -3.18 10.29 -2.32
C THR A 95 -2.81 11.77 -2.29
N VAL A 96 -2.37 12.27 -1.14
CA VAL A 96 -1.95 13.67 -0.95
C VAL A 96 -0.57 13.72 -0.28
N SER A 97 0.13 14.85 -0.41
CA SER A 97 1.45 15.07 0.18
C SER A 97 1.67 16.55 0.53
N GLY A 98 2.70 16.82 1.34
CA GLY A 98 3.09 18.17 1.75
C GLY A 98 2.02 18.90 2.57
N ASP A 99 1.71 20.14 2.20
CA ASP A 99 0.75 20.97 2.94
C ASP A 99 -0.69 20.43 2.93
N LYS A 100 -0.98 19.49 2.03
CA LYS A 100 -2.29 18.83 1.88
C LYS A 100 -2.47 17.64 2.82
N LEU A 101 -1.44 17.26 3.57
CA LEU A 101 -1.52 16.22 4.61
C LEU A 101 -2.39 16.75 5.76
N ASP A 102 -3.32 15.93 6.22
CA ASP A 102 -4.20 16.26 7.33
C ASP A 102 -3.81 15.42 8.55
N ILE A 103 -3.96 14.10 8.43
CA ILE A 103 -3.74 13.16 9.53
C ILE A 103 -2.25 12.80 9.66
N CYS A 104 -1.53 12.69 8.54
CA CYS A 104 -0.11 12.32 8.55
C CYS A 104 0.83 13.52 8.85
N LYS A 105 0.27 14.71 9.09
CA LYS A 105 1.05 15.93 9.29
C LYS A 105 1.77 15.90 10.63
N GLY A 106 3.10 16.03 10.61
CA GLY A 106 3.94 16.03 11.82
C GLY A 106 4.09 14.67 12.51
N VAL A 107 3.55 13.59 11.94
CA VAL A 107 3.68 12.23 12.47
C VAL A 107 5.03 11.62 12.13
N THR A 108 5.55 11.89 10.93
CA THR A 108 6.82 11.29 10.47
C THR A 108 7.99 12.19 10.82
N ARG A 109 9.15 11.58 11.12
CA ARG A 109 10.41 12.31 11.38
C ARG A 109 10.92 13.11 10.18
N PHE A 110 10.39 12.81 8.99
CA PHE A 110 10.80 13.40 7.72
C PHE A 110 9.65 14.18 7.07
N SER A 111 8.79 14.80 7.89
CA SER A 111 7.63 15.57 7.41
C SER A 111 7.98 16.67 6.40
N ASN A 112 9.20 17.21 6.46
CA ASN A 112 9.70 18.24 5.56
C ASN A 112 10.67 17.69 4.49
N GLY A 113 10.72 16.37 4.32
CA GLY A 113 11.68 15.67 3.48
C GLY A 113 13.04 15.46 4.14
N TYR A 114 13.93 14.79 3.41
CA TYR A 114 15.29 14.49 3.86
C TYR A 114 16.26 14.44 2.68
N GLU A 115 17.55 14.67 2.97
CA GLU A 115 18.61 14.55 1.99
C GLU A 115 19.23 13.16 2.04
N TYR A 116 19.71 12.70 0.88
CA TYR A 116 20.42 11.43 0.81
C TYR A 116 21.86 11.63 1.26
N GLY A 117 22.43 10.62 1.91
CA GLY A 117 23.88 10.51 2.00
C GLY A 117 24.46 10.21 0.61
N LYS A 118 25.71 10.63 0.37
CA LYS A 118 26.42 10.44 -0.91
C LYS A 118 26.36 9.00 -1.42
N ASP A 119 26.53 8.02 -0.53
CA ASP A 119 26.48 6.60 -0.88
C ASP A 119 25.12 6.16 -1.45
N THR A 120 24.04 6.76 -0.96
CA THR A 120 22.68 6.48 -1.45
C THR A 120 22.44 7.14 -2.81
N GLU A 121 22.94 8.35 -3.01
CA GLU A 121 22.89 9.03 -4.32
C GLU A 121 23.66 8.22 -5.37
N ASP A 122 24.86 7.79 -5.04
CA ASP A 122 25.70 6.96 -5.92
C ASP A 122 25.07 5.60 -6.24
N PHE A 123 24.34 5.01 -5.29
CA PHE A 123 23.64 3.75 -5.52
C PHE A 123 22.42 3.90 -6.45
N ILE A 124 21.72 5.04 -6.41
CA ILE A 124 20.46 5.26 -7.13
C ILE A 124 20.69 5.88 -8.52
N LYS A 125 21.71 6.74 -8.69
CA LYS A 125 21.87 7.60 -9.88
C LYS A 125 21.81 6.88 -11.24
N ASP A 126 22.35 5.66 -11.34
CA ASP A 126 22.43 4.91 -12.60
C ASP A 126 21.34 3.83 -12.73
N LYS A 127 20.36 3.81 -11.82
CA LYS A 127 19.32 2.77 -11.79
C LYS A 127 17.97 3.30 -12.25
N LYS A 128 17.41 2.63 -13.26
CA LYS A 128 16.03 2.86 -13.71
C LYS A 128 15.11 1.80 -13.12
N TYR A 129 14.27 2.22 -12.18
CA TYR A 129 13.28 1.34 -11.59
C TYR A 129 11.93 1.46 -12.33
N PRO A 130 11.26 0.35 -12.64
CA PRO A 130 9.99 0.35 -13.37
C PRO A 130 8.80 0.68 -12.46
N TYR A 131 8.84 1.82 -11.77
CA TYR A 131 7.75 2.26 -10.91
C TYR A 131 6.45 2.47 -11.69
N GLY A 132 5.33 2.00 -11.16
CA GLY A 132 4.01 2.27 -11.75
C GLY A 132 3.62 1.42 -12.95
N ARG A 133 4.47 0.50 -13.42
CA ARG A 133 4.15 -0.44 -14.52
C ARG A 133 3.69 -1.77 -13.93
N TRP A 134 2.41 -1.85 -13.63
CA TRP A 134 1.75 -3.01 -13.00
C TRP A 134 0.40 -3.32 -13.64
#